data_AF-A0A1Y4Q9B3-F1
#
_entry.id   AF-A0A1Y4Q9B3-F1
#
_cell.length_a   1.000
_cell.length_b   1.000
_cell.length_c   1.000
_cell.angle_alpha   90.00
_cell.angle_beta   90.00
_cell.angle_gamma   90.00
#
_symmetry.space_group_name_H-M   'P 1'
#
loop_
_entity.id
_entity.type
_entity.pdbx_description
1 polymer ?
#
loop_
_entity_poly.entity_id
_entity_poly.type
_entity_poly.pdbx_seq_one_letter_code
_entity_poly.pdbx_strand_id
1 'polypeptide(L)'
;MLLYNLTKINQIENIEGGGIIVAGVIRLNAEGLTSASTQLKNQGGQLEELINQMQQVINSLPDSWEGDAAVAYAEQFARLRPGLDETRQLVQDIAVQIDQTLAAAQELDANIASKLG
;
A
#
# COMPACT_ATOMS: atom_id res chain seq x y z
N MET A 1 -16.39 8.10 -19.29
CA MET A 1 -16.07 7.35 -18.06
C MET A 1 -15.94 8.38 -16.95
N LEU A 2 -16.58 8.19 -15.77
CA LEU A 2 -16.66 9.11 -14.60
C LEU A 2 -18.00 9.84 -14.28
N LEU A 3 -19.17 9.33 -14.68
CA LEU A 3 -20.46 9.88 -14.16
C LEU A 3 -21.40 8.86 -13.51
N TYR A 4 -20.94 7.62 -13.30
CA TYR A 4 -21.73 6.57 -12.65
C TYR A 4 -21.29 6.47 -11.18
N ASN A 5 -21.88 7.25 -10.26
CA ASN A 5 -22.15 6.84 -8.86
C ASN A 5 -22.51 7.96 -7.86
N LEU A 6 -22.76 9.21 -8.26
CA LEU A 6 -23.19 10.22 -7.27
C LEU A 6 -24.68 10.07 -6.87
N THR A 7 -25.52 9.45 -7.71
CA THR A 7 -26.96 9.32 -7.43
C THR A 7 -27.31 8.16 -6.48
N LYS A 8 -26.44 7.15 -6.34
CA LYS A 8 -26.70 6.01 -5.43
C LYS A 8 -26.41 6.30 -3.96
N ILE A 9 -25.64 7.35 -3.66
CA ILE A 9 -25.33 7.74 -2.28
C ILE A 9 -26.55 8.37 -1.59
N ASN A 10 -27.41 9.07 -2.35
CA ASN A 10 -28.60 9.74 -1.80
C ASN A 10 -29.85 8.83 -1.63
N GLN A 11 -29.78 7.53 -1.92
CA GLN A 11 -30.91 6.60 -1.71
C GLN A 11 -30.80 5.76 -0.42
N ILE A 12 -29.80 6.01 0.42
CA ILE A 12 -29.66 5.33 1.72
C ILE A 12 -30.42 6.09 2.83
N GLU A 13 -31.02 7.24 2.50
CA GLU A 13 -31.91 8.01 3.38
C GLU A 13 -33.34 7.45 3.38
N ASN A 14 -33.57 6.27 3.97
CA ASN A 14 -34.85 5.90 4.62
C ASN A 14 -34.84 4.43 5.06
N ILE A 15 -34.07 4.10 6.10
CA ILE A 15 -34.38 2.97 6.97
C ILE A 15 -33.99 3.43 8.37
N GLU A 16 -34.92 3.39 9.33
CA GLU A 16 -34.70 3.84 10.72
C GLU A 16 -33.62 3.02 11.49
N GLY A 17 -32.91 2.10 10.82
CA GLY A 17 -31.70 1.41 11.30
C GLY A 17 -30.43 1.66 10.45
N GLY A 18 -30.48 2.53 9.45
CA GLY A 18 -29.44 2.71 8.44
C GLY A 18 -28.15 3.38 8.95
N GLY A 19 -28.24 4.33 9.89
CA GLY A 19 -27.06 5.04 10.40
C GLY A 19 -26.07 4.13 11.14
N ILE A 20 -26.58 3.18 11.93
CA ILE A 20 -25.73 2.24 12.69
C ILE A 20 -25.08 1.21 11.75
N ILE A 21 -25.83 0.71 10.76
CA ILE A 21 -25.31 -0.28 9.81
C ILE A 21 -24.29 0.35 8.85
N VAL A 22 -24.52 1.57 8.35
CA VAL A 22 -23.56 2.29 7.49
C VAL A 22 -22.28 2.63 8.26
N ALA A 23 -22.39 3.14 9.50
CA ALA A 23 -21.23 3.35 10.36
C ALA A 23 -20.47 2.04 10.63
N GLY A 24 -21.19 0.93 10.83
CA GLY A 24 -20.58 -0.40 10.99
C GLY A 24 -19.83 -0.88 9.75
N VAL A 25 -20.39 -0.69 8.55
CA VAL A 25 -19.75 -1.06 7.27
C VAL A 25 -18.51 -0.20 6.99
N ILE A 26 -18.58 1.11 7.26
CA ILE A 26 -17.44 2.01 7.11
C ILE A 26 -16.31 1.62 8.08
N ARG A 27 -16.63 1.32 9.34
CA ARG A 27 -15.66 0.85 10.34
C ARG A 27 -15.02 -0.48 9.96
N LEU A 28 -15.82 -1.46 9.50
CA LEU A 28 -15.31 -2.77 9.10
C LEU A 28 -14.38 -2.67 7.88
N ASN A 29 -14.71 -1.79 6.92
CA ASN A 29 -13.83 -1.48 5.80
C ASN A 29 -12.54 -0.78 6.27
N ALA A 30 -12.63 0.15 7.23
CA ALA A 30 -11.47 0.84 7.78
C ALA A 30 -10.48 -0.11 8.46
N GLU A 31 -10.95 -1.11 9.20
CA GLU A 31 -10.10 -2.16 9.79
C GLU A 31 -9.38 -2.97 8.70
N GLY A 32 -10.11 -3.39 7.65
CA GLY A 32 -9.53 -4.13 6.53
C GLY A 32 -8.46 -3.32 5.78
N LEU A 33 -8.73 -2.05 5.50
CA LEU A 33 -7.79 -1.12 4.86
C LEU A 33 -6.56 -0.85 5.73
N THR A 34 -6.75 -0.68 7.04
CA THR A 34 -5.63 -0.51 8.00
C THR A 34 -4.73 -1.75 8.00
N SER A 35 -5.33 -2.94 7.99
CA SER A 35 -4.59 -4.20 7.90
C SER A 35 -3.81 -4.28 6.58
N ALA A 36 -4.45 -3.96 5.46
CA ALA A 36 -3.81 -3.95 4.14
C ALA A 36 -2.63 -2.97 4.07
N SER A 37 -2.80 -1.73 4.56
CA SER A 37 -1.72 -0.74 4.64
C SER A 37 -0.52 -1.27 5.46
N THR A 38 -0.79 -1.84 6.62
CA THR A 38 0.26 -2.43 7.48
C THR A 38 1.00 -3.57 6.77
N GLN A 39 0.27 -4.46 6.10
CA GLN A 39 0.86 -5.56 5.33
C GLN A 39 1.74 -5.06 4.19
N LEU A 40 1.28 -4.05 3.44
CA LEU A 40 2.05 -3.46 2.34
C LEU A 40 3.33 -2.79 2.85
N LYS A 41 3.30 -2.05 3.96
CA LYS A 41 4.51 -1.49 4.58
C LYS A 41 5.52 -2.58 4.94
N ASN A 42 5.05 -3.67 5.57
CA ASN A 42 5.90 -4.80 5.93
C ASN A 42 6.50 -5.47 4.69
N GLN A 43 5.71 -5.69 3.64
CA GLN A 43 6.18 -6.26 2.37
C GLN A 43 7.19 -5.36 1.67
N GLY A 44 7.00 -4.04 1.73
CA GLY A 44 7.99 -3.06 1.25
C GLY A 44 9.32 -3.21 1.98
N GLY A 45 9.31 -3.32 3.31
CA GLY A 45 10.52 -3.58 4.10
C GLY A 45 11.19 -4.92 3.76
N GLN A 46 10.40 -6.00 3.66
CA GLN A 46 10.91 -7.33 3.28
C GLN A 46 11.54 -7.33 1.87
N LEU A 47 10.95 -6.61 0.92
CA LEU A 47 11.50 -6.47 -0.42
C LEU A 47 12.83 -5.70 -0.39
N GLU A 48 12.94 -4.65 0.42
CA GLU A 48 14.19 -3.92 0.60
C GLU A 48 15.30 -4.80 1.20
N GLU A 49 14.98 -5.55 2.24
CA GLU A 49 15.90 -6.52 2.84
C GLU A 49 16.38 -7.55 1.80
N LEU A 50 15.45 -8.10 1.00
CA LEU A 50 15.77 -9.07 -0.03
C LEU A 50 16.67 -8.48 -1.13
N ILE A 51 16.38 -7.27 -1.62
CA ILE A 51 17.23 -6.56 -2.60
C ILE A 51 18.65 -6.41 -2.06
N ASN A 52 18.79 -6.02 -0.80
CA ASN A 52 20.09 -5.82 -0.16
C ASN A 52 20.84 -7.15 0.06
N GLN A 53 20.15 -8.22 0.48
CA GLN A 53 20.72 -9.56 0.61
C GLN A 53 21.23 -10.08 -0.74
N MET A 54 20.44 -9.94 -1.81
CA MET A 54 20.86 -10.32 -3.16
C MET A 54 22.11 -9.56 -3.60
N GLN A 55 22.18 -8.25 -3.35
CA GLN A 55 23.36 -7.45 -3.66
C GLN A 55 24.60 -7.95 -2.92
N GLN A 56 24.48 -8.28 -1.64
CA GLN A 56 25.60 -8.79 -0.84
C GLN A 56 26.12 -10.12 -1.39
N VAL A 57 25.22 -11.04 -1.73
CA VAL A 57 25.60 -12.34 -2.31
C VAL A 57 26.35 -12.15 -3.63
N ILE A 58 25.83 -11.29 -4.52
CA ILE A 58 26.45 -10.97 -5.81
C ILE A 58 27.84 -10.36 -5.62
N ASN A 59 28.00 -9.45 -4.65
CA ASN A 59 29.29 -8.83 -4.35
C ASN A 59 30.29 -9.78 -3.67
N SER A 60 29.82 -10.86 -3.05
CA SER A 60 30.65 -11.87 -2.37
C SER A 60 31.04 -13.06 -3.26
N LEU A 61 30.61 -13.07 -4.52
CA LEU A 61 30.95 -14.17 -5.42
C LEU A 61 32.48 -14.30 -5.51
N PRO A 62 33.03 -15.50 -5.25
CA PRO A 62 34.47 -15.69 -5.14
C PRO A 62 35.15 -15.42 -6.47
N ASP A 63 36.39 -14.94 -6.42
CA ASP A 63 37.24 -14.74 -7.59
C ASP A 63 37.40 -16.04 -8.38
N SER A 64 37.16 -17.25 -7.84
CA SER A 64 37.15 -18.49 -8.66
C SER A 64 36.03 -18.56 -9.71
N TRP A 65 35.05 -17.65 -9.63
CA TRP A 65 34.14 -17.26 -10.71
C TRP A 65 34.76 -16.10 -11.54
N GLU A 66 36.09 -16.18 -11.80
CA GLU A 66 37.04 -15.20 -12.39
C GLU A 66 36.78 -14.93 -13.89
N GLY A 67 35.55 -14.58 -14.24
CA GLY A 67 35.23 -14.37 -15.65
C GLY A 67 34.18 -13.30 -15.89
N ASP A 68 34.10 -12.91 -17.16
CA ASP A 68 33.10 -11.99 -17.73
C ASP A 68 31.66 -12.32 -17.28
N ALA A 69 31.37 -13.58 -16.95
CA ALA A 69 30.06 -14.01 -16.49
C ALA A 69 29.66 -13.43 -15.12
N ALA A 70 30.55 -13.43 -14.11
CA ALA A 70 30.24 -12.88 -12.79
C ALA A 70 30.03 -11.37 -12.86
N VAL A 71 30.88 -10.68 -13.64
CA VAL A 71 30.73 -9.25 -13.98
C VAL A 71 29.40 -9.00 -14.68
N ALA A 72 29.06 -9.80 -15.70
CA ALA A 72 27.80 -9.63 -16.44
C ALA A 72 26.56 -9.81 -15.56
N TYR A 73 26.56 -10.73 -14.59
CA TYR A 73 25.45 -10.88 -13.65
C TYR A 73 25.37 -9.74 -12.65
N ALA A 74 26.50 -9.26 -12.13
CA ALA A 74 26.54 -8.09 -11.27
C ALA A 74 26.01 -6.84 -11.97
N GLU A 75 26.41 -6.61 -13.22
CA GLU A 75 25.89 -5.52 -14.05
C GLU A 75 24.39 -5.68 -14.36
N GLN A 76 23.93 -6.90 -14.66
CA GLN A 76 22.51 -7.16 -14.88
C GLN A 76 21.69 -6.82 -13.63
N PHE A 77 22.14 -7.25 -12.46
CA PHE A 77 21.45 -6.92 -11.21
C PHE A 77 21.47 -5.42 -10.93
N ALA A 78 22.60 -4.75 -11.14
CA ALA A 78 22.70 -3.30 -11.01
C ALA A 78 21.73 -2.55 -11.94
N ARG A 79 21.48 -3.07 -13.16
CA ARG A 79 20.48 -2.52 -14.09
C ARG A 79 19.03 -2.77 -13.65
N LEU A 80 18.76 -3.90 -13.00
CA LEU A 80 17.41 -4.26 -12.55
C LEU A 80 17.04 -3.62 -11.20
N ARG A 81 18.04 -3.35 -10.34
CA ARG A 81 17.86 -2.81 -9.00
C ARG A 81 16.97 -1.55 -8.95
N PRO A 82 17.13 -0.54 -9.83
CA PRO A 82 16.24 0.62 -9.83
C PRO A 82 14.76 0.25 -9.96
N GLY A 83 14.40 -0.71 -10.82
CA GLY A 83 13.00 -1.14 -10.97
C GLY A 83 12.47 -1.90 -9.75
N LEU A 84 13.34 -2.61 -9.02
CA LEU A 84 12.98 -3.25 -7.75
C LEU A 84 12.77 -2.19 -6.65
N ASP A 85 13.62 -1.16 -6.61
CA ASP A 85 13.48 -0.01 -5.71
C ASP A 85 12.21 0.79 -6.01
N GLU A 86 11.86 0.99 -7.28
CA GLU A 86 10.59 1.61 -7.71
C GLU A 86 9.38 0.77 -7.29
N THR A 87 9.47 -0.56 -7.43
CA THR A 87 8.40 -1.48 -7.00
C THR A 87 8.20 -1.41 -5.49
N ARG A 88 9.29 -1.39 -4.71
CA ARG A 88 9.26 -1.17 -3.26
C ARG A 88 8.58 0.15 -2.94
N GLN A 89 8.96 1.23 -3.62
CA GLN A 89 8.40 2.56 -3.39
C GLN A 89 6.89 2.58 -3.66
N LEU A 90 6.45 2.01 -4.79
CA LEU A 90 5.03 1.94 -5.14
C LEU A 90 4.22 1.22 -4.04
N VAL A 91 4.72 0.11 -3.51
CA VAL A 91 4.05 -0.63 -2.42
C VAL A 91 3.90 0.24 -1.17
N GLN A 92 4.94 1.00 -0.81
CA GLN A 92 4.88 1.92 0.34
C GLN A 92 3.94 3.09 0.07
N ASP A 93 3.94 3.66 -1.13
CA ASP A 93 3.08 4.77 -1.53
C ASP A 93 1.60 4.38 -1.47
N ILE A 94 1.25 3.18 -1.91
CA ILE A 94 -0.12 2.65 -1.79
C ILE A 94 -0.53 2.57 -0.32
N ALA A 95 0.34 2.08 0.56
CA ALA A 95 0.05 2.01 1.99
C ALA A 95 -0.18 3.40 2.60
N VAL A 96 0.66 4.37 2.25
CA VAL A 96 0.50 5.78 2.69
C VAL A 96 -0.81 6.37 2.17
N GLN A 97 -1.17 6.11 0.91
CA GLN A 97 -2.42 6.61 0.34
C GLN A 97 -3.66 6.01 1.03
N ILE A 98 -3.60 4.74 1.43
CA ILE A 98 -4.64 4.10 2.23
C ILE A 98 -4.78 4.79 3.58
N ASP A 99 -3.68 5.03 4.29
CA ASP A 99 -3.70 5.71 5.59
C ASP A 99 -4.28 7.13 5.50
N GLN A 100 -3.88 7.89 4.48
CA GLN A 100 -4.40 9.24 4.24
C GLN A 100 -5.91 9.22 3.97
N THR A 101 -6.38 8.24 3.21
CA THR A 101 -7.81 8.08 2.92
C THR A 101 -8.60 7.75 4.18
N LEU A 102 -8.06 6.88 5.04
CA LEU A 102 -8.66 6.55 6.33
C LEU A 102 -8.71 7.75 7.29
N ALA A 103 -7.64 8.53 7.37
CA ALA A 103 -7.59 9.73 8.19
C ALA A 103 -8.64 10.76 7.73
N ALA A 104 -8.76 10.99 6.42
CA ALA A 104 -9.76 11.90 5.86
C ALA A 104 -11.20 11.41 6.13
N ALA A 105 -11.45 10.10 6.06
CA ALA A 105 -12.75 9.53 6.39
C ALA A 105 -13.12 9.72 7.86
N GLN A 106 -12.16 9.50 8.78
CA GLN A 106 -12.36 9.71 10.22
C GLN A 106 -12.64 11.18 10.57
N GLU A 107 -11.94 12.11 9.92
CA GLU A 107 -12.19 13.55 10.09
C GLU A 107 -13.58 13.95 9.61
N LEU A 108 -14.01 13.43 8.45
CA LEU A 108 -15.36 13.65 7.94
C LEU A 108 -16.43 13.12 8.91
N ASP A 109 -16.25 11.90 9.43
CA ASP A 109 -17.17 11.29 10.39
C ASP A 109 -17.27 12.09 11.69
N ALA A 110 -16.15 12.57 12.23
CA ALA A 110 -16.14 13.41 13.44
C ALA A 110 -16.87 14.73 13.22
N ASN A 111 -16.67 15.36 12.06
CA ASN A 111 -17.37 16.59 11.68
C ASN A 111 -18.89 16.37 11.55
N ILE A 112 -19.32 15.28 10.94
CA ILE A 112 -20.75 14.94 10.83
C ILE A 112 -21.34 14.69 12.22
N ALA A 113 -20.67 13.91 13.07
CA ALA A 113 -21.12 13.64 14.44
C ALA A 113 -21.30 14.93 15.26
N SER A 114 -20.39 15.90 15.11
CA SER A 114 -20.46 17.19 15.80
C SER A 114 -21.62 18.10 15.35
N LYS A 115 -22.17 17.87 14.15
CA LYS A 115 -23.30 18.65 13.60
C LYS A 115 -24.66 18.01 13.89
N LEU A 116 -24.68 16.72 14.19
CA LEU A 116 -25.90 15.95 14.47
C LEU A 116 -26.16 15.76 15.97
N GLY A 117 -25.16 16.00 16.83
CA GLY A 117 -25.29 16.09 18.29
C GLY A 117 -25.48 17.53 18.75
#